data_AF-A0A955UE64-F1
#
_entry.id   AF-A0A955UE64-F1
#
_cell.length_a   1.000
_cell.length_b   1.000
_cell.length_c   1.000
_cell.angle_alpha   90.00
_cell.angle_beta   90.00
_cell.angle_gamma   90.00
#
_symmetry.space_group_name_H-M   'P 1'
#
loop_
_entity.id
_entity.type
_entity.pdbx_description
1 polymer ?
#
loop_
_entity_poly.entity_id
_entity_poly.type
_entity_poly.pdbx_seq_one_letter_code
_entity_poly.pdbx_strand_id
1 'polypeptide(L)'
;MENKYEIQWRVETLSQIALTSNSEAQSFLVHGIRFSNWEKDIFRGSKFWIAKGCVTAPSLNAAIVEFYAKLKKIIPKISLISQCYIEFPFQPFLVKRTDKESAYFRYFRASEPIGLLFDDQQEKVLKIICKEEKIPEAFYFYWNDAVNTIGYSSKFLLMCAALEAVAKVGLSDEERMRDRKAYNRLFYPKIKEILGQDQGLMEDLYGTRENGFSGLRQRLTHGEYFRRRDSDKDYVDLVHQKIIQYLNNILQEELLFENVVDPQRHIWGNKEGDEIFDGRFIKAIGERTFDLKEVLSEADKNGSGDLESYEYIYDGAITTDY
;
A
#
# COMPACT_ATOMS: atom_id res chain seq x y z
N MET A 1 -26.36 12.60 -10.07
CA MET A 1 -26.22 13.99 -9.59
C MET A 1 -24.76 14.19 -9.22
N GLU A 2 -24.15 15.31 -9.61
CA GLU A 2 -22.76 15.59 -9.24
C GLU A 2 -22.72 16.42 -7.96
N ASN A 3 -21.86 16.02 -7.03
CA ASN A 3 -21.67 16.68 -5.74
C ASN A 3 -20.26 17.27 -5.66
N LYS A 4 -20.08 18.37 -4.92
CA LYS A 4 -18.78 19.01 -4.71
C LYS A 4 -18.20 18.62 -3.35
N TYR A 5 -16.95 18.15 -3.37
CA TYR A 5 -16.20 17.66 -2.22
C TYR A 5 -14.93 18.48 -2.03
N GLU A 6 -14.67 18.88 -0.78
CA GLU A 6 -13.39 19.42 -0.34
C GLU A 6 -12.58 18.31 0.31
N ILE A 7 -11.36 18.09 -0.18
CA ILE A 7 -10.49 17.01 0.27
C ILE A 7 -9.19 17.60 0.80
N GLN A 8 -8.78 17.12 1.97
CA GLN A 8 -7.51 17.43 2.62
C GLN A 8 -6.78 16.12 2.87
N TRP A 9 -5.51 16.02 2.47
CA TRP A 9 -4.74 14.78 2.53
C TRP A 9 -3.35 15.06 3.10
N ARG A 10 -2.97 14.36 4.18
CA ARG A 10 -1.62 14.48 4.76
C ARG A 10 -0.60 13.82 3.84
N VAL A 11 0.51 14.49 3.59
CA VAL A 11 1.64 13.96 2.82
C VAL A 11 2.85 13.95 3.74
N GLU A 12 3.38 12.77 4.02
CA GLU A 12 4.59 12.62 4.82
C GLU A 12 5.80 12.73 3.92
N THR A 13 6.79 13.51 4.32
CA THR A 13 7.95 13.76 3.47
C THR A 13 9.16 14.23 4.26
N LEU A 14 10.36 13.93 3.76
CA LEU A 14 11.61 14.54 4.20
C LEU A 14 11.96 15.81 3.40
N SER A 15 11.07 16.24 2.51
CA SER A 15 11.23 17.40 1.64
C SER A 15 11.17 18.68 2.45
N GLN A 16 12.33 19.29 2.69
CA GLN A 16 12.44 20.64 3.23
C GLN A 16 12.44 21.66 2.08
N ILE A 17 11.31 21.82 1.38
CA ILE A 17 11.23 22.88 0.38
C ILE A 17 10.82 24.16 1.10
N ALA A 18 11.83 24.97 1.42
CA ALA A 18 11.65 26.36 1.78
C ALA A 18 11.32 27.17 0.51
N LEU A 19 10.06 27.20 0.07
CA LEU A 19 9.65 28.13 -1.00
C LEU A 19 9.65 29.55 -0.43
N THR A 20 10.80 30.22 -0.52
CA THR A 20 11.07 31.65 -0.21
C THR A 20 11.57 32.01 1.19
N SER A 21 12.38 33.07 1.23
CA SER A 21 12.96 33.73 2.39
C SER A 21 11.97 34.61 3.18
N ASN A 22 10.70 34.63 2.78
CA ASN A 22 9.67 35.47 3.40
C ASN A 22 8.74 34.62 4.27
N SER A 23 8.35 35.17 5.42
CA SER A 23 7.64 34.52 6.52
C SER A 23 6.19 34.08 6.25
N GLU A 24 5.75 34.05 4.99
CA GLU A 24 4.41 33.60 4.64
C GLU A 24 4.36 32.08 4.48
N ALA A 25 3.21 31.48 4.82
CA ALA A 25 3.01 30.04 4.76
C ALA A 25 3.28 29.53 3.34
N GLN A 26 4.39 28.82 3.19
CA GLN A 26 4.86 28.34 1.90
C GLN A 26 3.86 27.34 1.34
N SER A 27 3.25 27.71 0.22
CA SER A 27 2.31 26.87 -0.50
C SER A 27 2.47 27.03 -1.99
N PHE A 28 2.11 25.98 -2.74
CA PHE A 28 2.06 26.03 -4.19
C PHE A 28 0.80 25.30 -4.70
N LEU A 29 0.36 25.67 -5.90
CA LEU A 29 -0.86 25.16 -6.52
C LEU A 29 -0.50 24.42 -7.81
N VAL A 30 -0.87 23.15 -7.91
CA VAL A 30 -0.70 22.34 -9.12
C VAL A 30 -1.98 21.54 -9.37
N HIS A 31 -2.55 21.67 -10.57
CA HIS A 31 -3.79 20.98 -10.98
C HIS A 31 -4.96 21.13 -10.00
N GLY A 32 -5.14 22.32 -9.43
CA GLY A 32 -6.22 22.61 -8.47
C GLY A 32 -5.99 22.03 -7.07
N ILE A 33 -4.81 21.47 -6.80
CA ILE A 33 -4.41 21.00 -5.47
C ILE A 33 -3.36 21.96 -4.91
N ARG A 34 -3.69 22.58 -3.78
CA ARG A 34 -2.77 23.39 -3.00
C ARG A 34 -2.00 22.48 -2.06
N PHE A 35 -0.68 22.54 -2.13
CA PHE A 35 0.23 21.92 -1.18
C PHE A 35 0.74 22.99 -0.23
N SER A 36 0.70 22.74 1.07
CA SER A 36 1.20 23.67 2.09
C SER A 36 1.80 22.92 3.27
N ASN A 37 2.72 23.57 3.98
CA ASN A 37 3.29 23.02 5.21
C ASN A 37 2.21 22.79 6.29
N TRP A 38 2.36 21.71 7.07
CA TRP A 38 1.51 21.40 8.23
C TRP A 38 1.74 22.38 9.38
N GLU A 39 3.00 22.76 9.61
CA GLU A 39 3.43 23.70 10.65
C GLU A 39 3.90 25.00 10.01
N LYS A 40 3.69 26.12 10.70
CA LYS A 40 4.22 27.43 10.31
C LYS A 40 5.66 27.66 10.82
N ASP A 41 6.30 26.66 11.43
CA ASP A 41 7.64 26.79 11.99
C ASP A 41 8.70 26.70 10.88
N ILE A 42 9.33 27.84 10.60
CA ILE A 42 10.35 28.02 9.55
C ILE A 42 11.68 27.38 9.97
N PHE A 43 11.94 27.26 11.28
CA PHE A 43 13.23 26.81 11.80
C PHE A 43 13.34 25.30 11.94
N ARG A 44 12.23 24.63 12.28
CA ARG A 44 12.20 23.17 12.42
C ARG A 44 11.81 22.45 11.12
N GLY A 45 11.26 23.18 10.16
CA GLY A 45 10.61 22.58 9.00
C GLY A 45 9.33 21.86 9.42
N SER A 46 8.40 21.70 8.48
CA SER A 46 7.17 20.98 8.79
C SER A 46 7.37 19.47 8.67
N LYS A 47 6.88 18.70 9.65
CA LYS A 47 6.91 17.23 9.62
C LYS A 47 6.08 16.64 8.47
N PHE A 48 5.07 17.37 8.01
CA PHE A 48 4.13 16.91 6.99
C PHE A 48 3.72 18.06 6.08
N TRP A 49 3.22 17.72 4.89
CA TRP A 49 2.50 18.64 4.02
C TRP A 49 1.01 18.30 4.02
N ILE A 50 0.18 19.27 3.67
CA ILE A 50 -1.25 19.09 3.41
C ILE A 50 -1.48 19.35 1.93
N ALA A 51 -2.08 18.38 1.25
CA ALA A 51 -2.65 18.55 -0.07
C ALA A 51 -4.15 18.83 0.06
N LYS A 52 -4.60 20.02 -0.35
CA LYS A 52 -5.98 20.47 -0.27
C LYS A 52 -6.53 20.82 -1.65
N GLY A 53 -7.73 20.36 -1.98
CA GLY A 53 -8.40 20.74 -3.22
C GLY A 53 -9.87 20.39 -3.25
N CYS A 54 -10.52 20.65 -4.38
CA CYS A 54 -11.93 20.34 -4.61
C CYS A 54 -12.09 19.33 -5.75
N VAL A 55 -13.07 18.44 -5.62
CA VAL A 55 -13.48 17.47 -6.65
C VAL A 55 -14.99 17.51 -6.81
N THR A 56 -15.46 17.43 -8.04
CA THR A 56 -16.89 17.23 -8.35
C THR A 56 -17.07 15.79 -8.80
N ALA A 57 -17.88 15.01 -8.08
CA ALA A 57 -18.03 13.58 -8.33
C ALA A 57 -19.44 13.08 -7.94
N PRO A 58 -19.89 11.93 -8.44
CA PRO A 58 -21.20 11.38 -8.08
C PRO A 58 -21.26 10.88 -6.62
N SER A 59 -20.14 10.43 -6.05
CA SER A 59 -20.06 9.85 -4.69
C SER A 59 -18.72 10.21 -4.00
N LEU A 60 -18.59 9.93 -2.70
CA LEU A 60 -17.35 10.16 -1.92
C LEU A 60 -16.24 9.25 -2.42
N ASN A 61 -16.56 7.97 -2.63
CA ASN A 61 -15.61 7.00 -3.15
C ASN A 61 -15.06 7.46 -4.50
N ALA A 62 -15.91 7.95 -5.40
CA ALA A 62 -15.48 8.53 -6.67
C ALA A 62 -14.61 9.78 -6.46
N ALA A 63 -14.97 10.66 -5.51
CA ALA A 63 -14.19 11.86 -5.19
C ALA A 63 -12.79 11.53 -4.64
N ILE A 64 -12.69 10.56 -3.73
CA ILE A 64 -11.43 10.05 -3.17
C ILE A 64 -10.57 9.46 -4.28
N VAL A 65 -11.13 8.58 -5.11
CA VAL A 65 -10.39 7.94 -6.23
C VAL A 65 -9.86 9.00 -7.20
N GLU A 66 -10.66 10.00 -7.54
CA GLU A 66 -10.22 11.08 -8.43
C GLU A 66 -9.11 11.94 -7.80
N PHE A 67 -9.27 12.35 -6.54
CA PHE A 67 -8.26 13.15 -5.84
C PHE A 67 -6.96 12.39 -5.68
N TYR A 68 -7.04 11.12 -5.28
CA TYR A 68 -5.92 10.21 -5.17
C TYR A 68 -5.22 10.00 -6.51
N ALA A 69 -5.95 9.89 -7.62
CA ALA A 69 -5.38 9.83 -8.97
C ALA A 69 -4.62 11.12 -9.35
N LYS A 70 -5.09 12.30 -8.93
CA LYS A 70 -4.36 13.56 -9.09
C LYS A 70 -3.06 13.55 -8.26
N LEU A 71 -3.12 13.11 -7.00
CA LEU A 71 -1.91 12.97 -6.16
C LEU A 71 -0.91 11.98 -6.76
N LYS A 72 -1.35 10.80 -7.22
CA LYS A 72 -0.51 9.80 -7.92
C LYS A 72 0.22 10.37 -9.14
N LYS A 73 -0.32 11.40 -9.80
CA LYS A 73 0.34 12.07 -10.92
C LYS A 73 1.36 13.10 -10.46
N ILE A 74 1.10 13.79 -9.35
CA ILE A 74 1.90 14.94 -8.88
C ILE A 74 3.05 14.47 -7.97
N ILE A 75 2.76 13.65 -6.96
CA ILE A 75 3.71 13.27 -5.91
C ILE A 75 4.99 12.62 -6.46
N PRO A 76 4.97 11.70 -7.44
CA PRO A 76 6.21 11.15 -7.99
C PRO A 76 7.13 12.20 -8.62
N LYS A 77 6.56 13.27 -9.20
CA LYS A 77 7.34 14.39 -9.75
C LYS A 77 7.94 15.24 -8.62
N ILE A 78 7.19 15.45 -7.54
CA ILE A 78 7.73 16.12 -6.35
C ILE A 78 8.87 15.30 -5.75
N SER A 79 8.73 13.98 -5.64
CA SER A 79 9.78 13.09 -5.13
C SER A 79 11.03 13.12 -6.02
N LEU A 80 10.86 13.13 -7.34
CA LEU A 80 11.97 13.31 -8.28
C LEU A 80 12.69 14.66 -8.09
N ILE A 81 11.94 15.76 -7.97
CA ILE A 81 12.49 17.12 -7.84
C ILE A 81 13.19 17.31 -6.48
N SER A 82 12.56 16.84 -5.41
CA SER A 82 13.06 16.99 -4.03
C SER A 82 14.11 15.95 -3.65
N GLN A 83 14.24 14.87 -4.42
CA GLN A 83 15.15 13.74 -4.17
C GLN A 83 15.01 13.16 -2.76
N CYS A 84 13.78 13.10 -2.25
CA CYS A 84 13.53 12.65 -0.89
C CYS A 84 12.34 11.71 -0.80
N TYR A 85 12.22 11.09 0.37
CA TYR A 85 11.08 10.26 0.75
C TYR A 85 9.79 11.09 0.73
N ILE A 86 8.76 10.55 0.07
CA ILE A 86 7.39 11.08 0.09
C ILE A 86 6.41 9.92 0.13
N GLU A 87 5.49 9.94 1.08
CA GLU A 87 4.46 8.94 1.27
C GLU A 87 3.10 9.61 1.50
N PHE A 88 2.10 9.20 0.73
CA PHE A 88 0.74 9.73 0.83
C PHE A 88 -0.37 8.67 0.83
N PRO A 89 -0.23 7.47 0.23
CA PRO A 89 -1.32 6.49 0.22
C PRO A 89 -1.86 6.12 1.60
N PHE A 90 -0.98 5.93 2.58
CA PHE A 90 -1.36 5.52 3.94
C PHE A 90 -1.19 6.67 4.92
N GLN A 91 -1.82 7.78 4.55
CA GLN A 91 -1.85 8.98 5.35
C GLN A 91 -3.30 9.39 5.60
N PRO A 92 -3.58 10.01 6.76
CA PRO A 92 -4.90 10.48 7.05
C PRO A 92 -5.39 11.51 6.05
N PHE A 93 -6.69 11.50 5.82
CA PHE A 93 -7.35 12.46 4.98
C PHE A 93 -8.76 12.74 5.47
N LEU A 94 -9.28 13.90 5.09
CA LEU A 94 -10.59 14.41 5.45
C LEU A 94 -11.31 14.83 4.17
N VAL A 95 -12.56 14.39 4.01
CA VAL A 95 -13.41 14.75 2.88
C VAL A 95 -14.72 15.34 3.38
N LYS A 96 -15.02 16.58 3.00
CA LYS A 96 -16.29 17.24 3.31
C LYS A 96 -17.10 17.44 2.03
N ARG A 97 -18.36 17.00 2.00
CA ARG A 97 -19.29 17.41 0.95
C ARG A 97 -19.82 18.80 1.26
N THR A 98 -19.75 19.72 0.29
CA THR A 98 -19.98 21.15 0.55
C THR A 98 -21.40 21.52 0.98
N ASP A 99 -22.39 20.68 0.69
CA ASP A 99 -23.80 20.82 1.05
C ASP A 99 -24.18 20.05 2.33
N LYS A 100 -23.21 19.45 3.02
CA LYS A 100 -23.43 18.66 4.23
C LYS A 100 -22.59 19.18 5.40
N GLU A 101 -23.15 19.02 6.59
CA GLU A 101 -22.50 19.41 7.85
C GLU A 101 -21.60 18.31 8.43
N SER A 102 -21.43 17.20 7.71
CA SER A 102 -20.57 16.07 8.10
C SER A 102 -19.36 15.95 7.16
N ALA A 103 -18.27 15.40 7.67
CA ALA A 103 -17.10 15.02 6.90
C ALA A 103 -16.73 13.56 7.14
N TYR A 104 -16.17 12.92 6.12
CA TYR A 104 -15.53 11.62 6.24
C TYR A 104 -14.06 11.81 6.61
N PHE A 105 -13.62 11.16 7.67
CA PHE A 105 -12.25 11.20 8.18
C PHE A 105 -11.67 9.79 8.20
N ARG A 106 -10.54 9.60 7.53
CA ARG A 106 -9.77 8.35 7.63
C ARG A 106 -8.49 8.62 8.40
N TYR A 107 -8.30 7.86 9.47
CA TYR A 107 -7.14 7.97 10.36
C TYR A 107 -6.17 6.81 10.13
N PHE A 108 -4.89 7.15 10.15
CA PHE A 108 -3.76 6.22 10.15
C PHE A 108 -2.75 6.71 11.17
N ARG A 109 -2.29 5.81 12.02
CA ARG A 109 -1.23 6.09 13.00
C ARG A 109 -0.03 5.19 12.75
N ALA A 110 1.14 5.66 13.18
CA ALA A 110 2.27 4.77 13.36
C ALA A 110 1.99 3.87 14.56
N SER A 111 2.15 2.57 14.38
CA SER A 111 2.21 1.59 15.44
C SER A 111 3.63 1.50 15.95
N GLU A 112 3.75 1.43 17.28
CA GLU A 112 5.03 1.21 17.94
C GLU A 112 5.48 -0.24 17.74
N PRO A 113 6.80 -0.51 17.68
CA PRO A 113 7.29 -1.87 17.66
C PRO A 113 6.77 -2.66 18.87
N ILE A 114 6.12 -3.78 18.61
CA ILE A 114 5.70 -4.72 19.65
C ILE A 114 6.76 -5.79 19.90
N GLY A 115 6.78 -6.33 21.12
CA GLY A 115 7.60 -7.50 21.45
C GLY A 115 7.28 -8.69 20.55
N LEU A 116 8.29 -9.52 20.28
CA LEU A 116 8.09 -10.76 19.55
C LEU A 116 7.36 -11.77 20.45
N LEU A 117 6.09 -12.04 20.14
CA LEU A 117 5.35 -13.17 20.67
C LEU A 117 5.50 -14.31 19.66
N PHE A 118 6.37 -15.26 19.99
CA PHE A 118 6.68 -16.43 19.16
C PHE A 118 6.32 -17.68 19.95
N ASP A 119 5.23 -18.34 19.56
CA ASP A 119 4.70 -19.50 20.30
C ASP A 119 5.39 -20.82 19.92
N ASP A 120 5.07 -21.90 20.65
CA ASP A 120 5.65 -23.22 20.44
C ASP A 120 5.38 -23.76 19.02
N GLN A 121 4.25 -23.40 18.41
CA GLN A 121 3.91 -23.79 17.04
C GLN A 121 4.81 -23.08 16.04
N GLN A 122 4.99 -21.76 16.17
CA GLN A 122 5.89 -20.96 15.35
C GLN A 122 7.35 -21.39 15.54
N GLU A 123 7.76 -21.74 16.76
CA GLU A 123 9.08 -22.32 17.04
C GLU A 123 9.29 -23.67 16.34
N LYS A 124 8.28 -24.55 16.39
CA LYS A 124 8.30 -25.83 15.66
C LYS A 124 8.49 -25.59 14.16
N VAL A 125 7.73 -24.66 13.57
CA VAL A 125 7.82 -24.30 12.16
C VAL A 125 9.21 -23.81 11.81
N LEU A 126 9.77 -22.88 12.59
CA LEU A 126 11.10 -22.35 12.34
C LEU A 126 12.15 -23.46 12.33
N LYS A 127 12.08 -24.39 13.29
CA LYS A 127 13.01 -25.54 13.36
C LYS A 127 12.90 -26.47 12.15
N ILE A 128 11.71 -26.63 11.57
CA ILE A 128 11.50 -27.42 10.35
C ILE A 128 12.08 -26.67 9.14
N ILE A 129 11.69 -25.40 8.97
CA ILE A 129 12.10 -24.53 7.86
C ILE A 129 13.63 -24.39 7.80
N CYS A 130 14.31 -24.22 8.93
CA CYS A 130 15.78 -24.13 8.98
C CYS A 130 16.51 -25.40 8.51
N LYS A 131 15.81 -26.54 8.37
CA LYS A 131 16.36 -27.81 7.88
C LYS A 131 15.86 -28.17 6.48
N GLU A 132 14.93 -27.40 5.92
CA GLU A 132 14.30 -27.71 4.64
C GLU A 132 15.12 -27.17 3.47
N GLU A 133 15.82 -28.06 2.77
CA GLU A 133 16.68 -27.72 1.64
C GLU A 133 15.91 -27.39 0.35
N LYS A 134 14.62 -27.73 0.27
CA LYS A 134 13.78 -27.41 -0.90
C LYS A 134 13.40 -25.94 -0.98
N ILE A 135 13.68 -25.15 0.06
CA ILE A 135 13.44 -23.71 0.09
C ILE A 135 14.82 -23.03 0.17
N PRO A 136 15.26 -22.31 -0.88
CA PRO A 136 16.60 -21.74 -0.91
C PRO A 136 16.66 -20.50 -0.02
N GLU A 137 17.81 -20.22 0.60
CA GLU A 137 18.03 -19.02 1.44
C GLU A 137 17.59 -17.71 0.77
N ALA A 138 17.82 -17.59 -0.55
CA ALA A 138 17.39 -16.43 -1.34
C ALA A 138 15.87 -16.15 -1.26
N PHE A 139 15.05 -17.19 -1.10
CA PHE A 139 13.61 -17.04 -0.88
C PHE A 139 13.35 -16.22 0.39
N TYR A 140 13.97 -16.56 1.52
CA TYR A 140 13.74 -15.88 2.79
C TYR A 140 14.18 -14.41 2.74
N PHE A 141 15.30 -14.11 2.07
CA PHE A 141 15.74 -12.72 1.87
C PHE A 141 14.74 -11.91 1.03
N TYR A 142 14.34 -12.42 -0.14
CA TYR A 142 13.35 -11.72 -0.97
C TYR A 142 11.98 -11.61 -0.29
N TRP A 143 11.57 -12.63 0.46
CA TRP A 143 10.32 -12.62 1.20
C TRP A 143 10.34 -11.60 2.33
N ASN A 144 11.43 -11.53 3.10
CA ASN A 144 11.63 -10.51 4.11
C ASN A 144 11.59 -9.10 3.50
N ASP A 145 12.28 -8.87 2.39
CA ASP A 145 12.27 -7.58 1.70
C ASP A 145 10.86 -7.25 1.17
N ALA A 146 10.15 -8.25 0.64
CA ALA A 146 8.78 -8.10 0.18
C ALA A 146 7.86 -7.66 1.32
N VAL A 147 7.90 -8.34 2.47
CA VAL A 147 7.08 -7.99 3.65
C VAL A 147 7.36 -6.56 4.11
N ASN A 148 8.62 -6.12 4.14
CA ASN A 148 9.01 -4.79 4.60
C ASN A 148 8.83 -3.64 3.58
N THR A 149 8.47 -3.94 2.33
CA THR A 149 8.30 -2.92 1.29
C THR A 149 6.92 -2.26 1.34
N ILE A 150 6.85 -0.92 1.21
CA ILE A 150 5.60 -0.11 1.33
C ILE A 150 4.85 0.06 -0.01
N GLY A 151 5.50 -0.24 -1.15
CA GLY A 151 4.94 -0.04 -2.49
C GLY A 151 4.45 -1.32 -3.16
N TYR A 152 3.23 -1.29 -3.72
CA TYR A 152 2.61 -2.43 -4.40
C TYR A 152 3.49 -3.04 -5.50
N SER A 153 4.00 -2.24 -6.44
CA SER A 153 4.85 -2.72 -7.54
C SER A 153 6.12 -3.41 -7.04
N SER A 154 6.79 -2.78 -6.08
CA SER A 154 8.06 -3.26 -5.55
C SER A 154 7.87 -4.55 -4.77
N LYS A 155 6.83 -4.59 -3.91
CA LYS A 155 6.43 -5.79 -3.18
C LYS A 155 6.10 -6.94 -4.13
N PHE A 156 5.25 -6.69 -5.12
CA PHE A 156 4.89 -7.68 -6.13
C PHE A 156 6.13 -8.24 -6.87
N LEU A 157 7.07 -7.38 -7.27
CA LEU A 157 8.31 -7.81 -7.92
C LEU A 157 9.22 -8.62 -6.98
N LEU A 158 9.32 -8.26 -5.70
CA LEU A 158 10.08 -9.01 -4.71
C LEU A 158 9.44 -10.38 -4.43
N MET A 159 8.11 -10.47 -4.39
CA MET A 159 7.39 -11.74 -4.28
C MET A 159 7.58 -12.61 -5.52
N CYS A 160 7.60 -12.00 -6.72
CA CYS A 160 7.99 -12.73 -7.93
C CYS A 160 9.42 -13.26 -7.79
N ALA A 161 10.38 -12.43 -7.36
CA ALA A 161 11.77 -12.86 -7.17
C ALA A 161 11.90 -14.02 -6.15
N ALA A 162 11.16 -13.98 -5.05
CA ALA A 162 11.08 -15.06 -4.06
C ALA A 162 10.54 -16.35 -4.71
N LEU A 163 9.41 -16.26 -5.42
CA LEU A 163 8.84 -17.37 -6.19
C LEU A 163 9.85 -17.95 -7.20
N GLU A 164 10.56 -17.09 -7.94
CA GLU A 164 11.57 -17.55 -8.89
C GLU A 164 12.75 -18.24 -8.20
N ALA A 165 13.15 -17.79 -7.01
CA ALA A 165 14.22 -18.42 -6.24
C ALA A 165 13.85 -19.88 -5.92
N VAL A 166 12.65 -20.11 -5.40
CA VAL A 166 12.11 -21.46 -5.12
C VAL A 166 12.04 -22.30 -6.38
N ALA A 167 11.60 -21.72 -7.50
CA ALA A 167 11.49 -22.46 -8.76
C ALA A 167 12.84 -22.84 -9.41
N LYS A 168 13.96 -22.26 -8.93
CA LYS A 168 15.33 -22.56 -9.41
C LYS A 168 16.08 -23.55 -8.51
N VAL A 169 15.44 -24.06 -7.46
CA VAL A 169 16.01 -25.10 -6.59
C VAL A 169 16.31 -26.36 -7.40
N GLY A 170 17.47 -26.97 -7.13
CA GLY A 170 17.91 -28.20 -7.82
C GLY A 170 18.45 -27.99 -9.23
N LEU A 171 18.38 -26.78 -9.80
CA LEU A 171 19.02 -26.47 -11.08
C LEU A 171 20.50 -26.19 -10.87
N SER A 172 21.36 -26.84 -11.65
CA SER A 172 22.79 -26.55 -11.66
C SER A 172 23.09 -25.17 -12.27
N ASP A 173 24.26 -24.59 -11.98
CA ASP A 173 24.67 -23.33 -12.59
C ASP A 173 24.78 -23.44 -14.12
N GLU A 174 25.17 -24.60 -14.63
CA GLU A 174 25.16 -24.90 -16.05
C GLU A 174 23.74 -24.85 -16.63
N GLU A 175 22.75 -25.41 -15.93
CA GLU A 175 21.33 -25.37 -16.34
C GLU A 175 20.75 -23.95 -16.30
N ARG A 176 21.23 -23.13 -15.36
CA ARG A 176 20.89 -21.70 -15.27
C ARG A 176 21.51 -20.87 -16.39
N MET A 177 22.68 -21.28 -16.87
CA MET A 177 23.44 -20.62 -17.94
C MET A 177 23.11 -21.15 -19.35
N ARG A 178 22.26 -22.19 -19.48
CA ARG A 178 21.78 -22.67 -20.78
C ARG A 178 21.01 -21.59 -21.53
N ASP A 179 20.81 -21.81 -22.83
CA ASP A 179 19.94 -20.97 -23.65
C ASP A 179 18.58 -20.76 -22.94
N ARG A 180 18.05 -19.54 -23.05
CA ARG A 180 16.82 -19.09 -22.40
C ARG A 180 15.64 -20.05 -22.63
N LYS A 181 15.57 -20.70 -23.79
CA LYS A 181 14.51 -21.66 -24.12
C LYS A 181 14.63 -22.95 -23.31
N ALA A 182 15.84 -23.50 -23.18
CA ALA A 182 16.09 -24.67 -22.33
C ALA A 182 15.86 -24.36 -20.85
N TYR A 183 16.32 -23.21 -20.37
CA TYR A 183 16.08 -22.73 -19.01
C TYR A 183 14.58 -22.60 -18.68
N ASN A 184 13.82 -21.94 -19.57
CA ASN A 184 12.38 -21.77 -19.39
C ASN A 184 11.62 -23.10 -19.32
N ARG A 185 12.09 -24.16 -19.99
CA ARG A 185 11.45 -25.49 -19.94
C ARG A 185 11.55 -26.16 -18.57
N LEU A 186 12.58 -25.85 -17.79
CA LEU A 186 12.76 -26.37 -16.43
C LEU A 186 12.07 -25.49 -15.40
N PHE A 187 12.14 -24.17 -15.60
CA PHE A 187 11.62 -23.17 -14.68
C PHE A 187 10.08 -23.04 -14.72
N TYR A 188 9.46 -22.95 -15.90
CA TYR A 188 8.02 -22.71 -16.03
C TYR A 188 7.13 -23.81 -15.41
N PRO A 189 7.45 -25.11 -15.55
CA PRO A 189 6.67 -26.15 -14.89
C PRO A 189 6.64 -25.97 -13.37
N LYS A 190 7.77 -25.57 -12.76
CA LYS A 190 7.86 -25.38 -11.32
C LYS A 190 7.08 -24.15 -10.85
N ILE A 191 7.13 -23.05 -11.59
CA ILE A 191 6.28 -21.88 -11.32
C ILE A 191 4.79 -22.26 -11.41
N LYS A 192 4.41 -23.05 -12.43
CA LYS A 192 3.03 -23.52 -12.59
C LYS A 192 2.60 -24.45 -11.45
N GLU A 193 3.50 -25.28 -10.93
CA GLU A 193 3.24 -26.09 -9.74
C GLU A 193 2.91 -25.20 -8.52
N ILE A 194 3.68 -24.13 -8.31
CA ILE A 194 3.51 -23.22 -7.17
C ILE A 194 2.25 -22.35 -7.30
N LEU A 195 2.04 -21.71 -8.46
CA LEU A 195 0.88 -20.84 -8.70
C LEU A 195 -0.43 -21.62 -8.90
N GLY A 196 -0.33 -22.94 -9.07
CA GLY A 196 -1.45 -23.84 -9.32
C GLY A 196 -1.82 -23.95 -10.81
N GLN A 197 -2.79 -24.82 -11.10
CA GLN A 197 -3.23 -25.06 -12.47
C GLN A 197 -4.07 -23.93 -13.08
N ASP A 198 -4.36 -22.88 -12.31
CA ASP A 198 -5.03 -21.68 -12.82
C ASP A 198 -4.16 -21.02 -13.90
N GLN A 199 -4.50 -21.29 -15.15
CA GLN A 199 -3.81 -20.72 -16.31
C GLN A 199 -3.90 -19.20 -16.31
N GLY A 200 -4.96 -18.63 -15.74
CA GLY A 200 -5.18 -17.19 -15.71
C GLY A 200 -4.10 -16.46 -14.92
N LEU A 201 -3.81 -16.90 -13.69
CA LEU A 201 -2.78 -16.23 -12.88
C LEU A 201 -1.38 -16.39 -13.50
N MET A 202 -1.03 -17.58 -13.98
CA MET A 202 0.28 -17.78 -14.62
C MET A 202 0.47 -16.87 -15.85
N GLU A 203 -0.55 -16.79 -16.71
CA GLU A 203 -0.52 -15.95 -17.90
C GLU A 203 -0.55 -14.46 -17.57
N ASP A 204 -1.30 -14.05 -16.56
CA ASP A 204 -1.31 -12.66 -16.09
C ASP A 204 0.09 -12.23 -15.62
N LEU A 205 0.80 -13.08 -14.88
CA LEU A 205 2.08 -12.74 -14.29
C LEU A 205 3.25 -12.90 -15.28
N TYR A 206 3.31 -14.00 -16.02
CA TYR A 206 4.45 -14.39 -16.86
C TYR A 206 4.16 -14.33 -18.37
N GLY A 207 2.92 -14.07 -18.77
CA GLY A 207 2.48 -14.05 -20.16
C GLY A 207 2.21 -15.45 -20.71
N THR A 208 1.79 -15.49 -21.98
CA THR A 208 1.56 -16.75 -22.68
C THR A 208 2.86 -17.27 -23.31
N ARG A 209 2.86 -18.53 -23.74
CA ARG A 209 3.99 -19.11 -24.51
C ARG A 209 4.29 -18.32 -25.80
N GLU A 210 3.26 -17.74 -26.39
CA GLU A 210 3.34 -16.95 -27.63
C GLU A 210 3.78 -15.52 -27.36
N ASN A 211 3.50 -14.98 -26.17
CA ASN A 211 3.85 -13.62 -25.79
C ASN A 211 4.22 -13.48 -24.31
N GLY A 212 5.44 -13.91 -23.96
CA GLY A 212 5.98 -13.75 -22.59
C GLY A 212 6.24 -12.30 -22.17
N PHE A 213 6.21 -11.33 -23.10
CA PHE A 213 6.32 -9.91 -22.78
C PHE A 213 4.99 -9.29 -22.31
N SER A 214 3.88 -10.01 -22.45
CA SER A 214 2.57 -9.55 -21.97
C SER A 214 2.39 -9.67 -20.46
N GLY A 215 3.17 -10.54 -19.80
CA GLY A 215 3.10 -10.80 -18.37
C GLY A 215 3.48 -9.61 -17.52
N LEU A 216 2.77 -9.42 -16.41
CA LEU A 216 2.92 -8.31 -15.48
C LEU A 216 4.34 -8.21 -14.91
N ARG A 217 4.95 -9.33 -14.50
CA ARG A 217 6.34 -9.39 -14.00
C ARG A 217 7.31 -8.85 -15.04
N GLN A 218 7.15 -9.27 -16.29
CA GLN A 218 8.05 -8.90 -17.38
C GLN A 218 7.85 -7.43 -17.76
N ARG A 219 6.60 -6.95 -17.84
CA ARG A 219 6.30 -5.54 -18.11
C ARG A 219 6.93 -4.61 -17.07
N LEU A 220 6.72 -4.91 -15.78
CA LEU A 220 7.24 -4.09 -14.69
C LEU A 220 8.77 -4.04 -14.63
N THR A 221 9.44 -5.16 -14.89
CA THR A 221 10.92 -5.19 -14.93
C THR A 221 11.51 -4.53 -16.18
N HIS A 222 10.73 -4.36 -17.24
CA HIS A 222 11.13 -3.71 -18.49
C HIS A 222 10.64 -2.26 -18.62
N GLY A 223 10.30 -1.62 -17.50
CA GLY A 223 10.03 -0.18 -17.44
C GLY A 223 8.60 0.22 -17.79
N GLU A 224 7.70 -0.75 -18.01
CA GLU A 224 6.27 -0.45 -18.00
C GLU A 224 5.73 -0.36 -16.57
N TYR A 225 4.64 0.38 -16.38
CA TYR A 225 3.93 0.42 -15.10
C TYR A 225 2.55 -0.23 -15.21
N PHE A 226 1.88 -0.41 -14.07
CA PHE A 226 0.50 -0.91 -14.02
C PHE A 226 -0.44 -0.06 -14.89
N ARG A 227 -1.25 -0.76 -15.69
CA ARG A 227 -2.35 -0.21 -16.49
C ARG A 227 -3.65 -0.31 -15.68
N ARG A 228 -4.68 0.39 -16.15
CA ARG A 228 -6.01 0.39 -15.50
C ARG A 228 -6.58 -1.02 -15.27
N ARG A 229 -6.48 -1.89 -16.28
CA ARG A 229 -6.93 -3.30 -16.19
C ARG A 229 -6.12 -4.15 -15.19
N ASP A 230 -4.90 -3.75 -14.87
CA ASP A 230 -4.05 -4.49 -13.94
C ASP A 230 -4.50 -4.25 -12.48
N SER A 231 -5.53 -3.40 -12.27
CA SER A 231 -6.10 -3.09 -10.94
C SER A 231 -7.31 -3.97 -10.59
N ASP A 232 -7.73 -4.87 -11.49
CA ASP A 232 -8.93 -5.68 -11.33
C ASP A 232 -8.74 -6.87 -10.36
N LYS A 233 -7.48 -7.17 -9.99
CA LYS A 233 -7.10 -8.26 -9.09
C LYS A 233 -6.05 -7.78 -8.10
N ASP A 234 -6.07 -8.33 -6.89
CA ASP A 234 -4.95 -8.19 -5.97
C ASP A 234 -3.90 -9.29 -6.20
N TYR A 235 -2.98 -9.04 -7.12
CA TYR A 235 -1.89 -9.95 -7.42
C TYR A 235 -0.93 -10.19 -6.24
N VAL A 236 -0.79 -9.26 -5.30
CA VAL A 236 0.06 -9.45 -4.12
C VAL A 236 -0.56 -10.53 -3.22
N ASP A 237 -1.84 -10.40 -2.89
CA ASP A 237 -2.55 -11.38 -2.07
C ASP A 237 -2.67 -12.75 -2.77
N LEU A 238 -3.00 -12.76 -4.07
CA LEU A 238 -3.08 -14.00 -4.85
C LEU A 238 -1.73 -14.74 -4.89
N VAL A 239 -0.62 -14.03 -5.13
CA VAL A 239 0.72 -14.65 -5.12
C VAL A 239 1.10 -15.09 -3.72
N HIS A 240 0.75 -14.32 -2.68
CA HIS A 240 0.99 -14.68 -1.29
C HIS A 240 0.36 -16.03 -0.96
N GLN A 241 -0.95 -16.15 -1.17
CA GLN A 241 -1.72 -17.36 -0.90
C GLN A 241 -1.12 -18.58 -1.62
N LYS A 242 -0.79 -18.44 -2.90
CA LYS A 242 -0.19 -19.55 -3.69
C LYS A 242 1.17 -20.00 -3.18
N ILE A 243 2.03 -19.07 -2.81
CA ILE A 243 3.34 -19.40 -2.25
C ILE A 243 3.18 -20.08 -0.89
N ILE A 244 2.35 -19.53 0.00
CA ILE A 244 2.15 -20.12 1.33
C ILE A 244 1.51 -21.53 1.23
N GLN A 245 0.50 -21.71 0.38
CA GLN A 245 -0.07 -23.02 0.05
C GLN A 245 1.01 -24.02 -0.37
N TYR A 246 1.88 -23.61 -1.29
CA TYR A 246 2.98 -24.45 -1.74
C TYR A 246 3.98 -24.77 -0.62
N LEU A 247 4.30 -23.82 0.26
CA LEU A 247 5.18 -24.05 1.41
C LEU A 247 4.56 -25.02 2.41
N ASN A 248 3.28 -24.88 2.76
CA ASN A 248 2.57 -25.84 3.61
C ASN A 248 2.63 -27.26 3.03
N ASN A 249 2.50 -27.41 1.71
CA ASN A 249 2.66 -28.70 1.03
C ASN A 249 4.08 -29.28 1.16
N ILE A 250 5.13 -28.44 1.13
CA ILE A 250 6.51 -28.88 1.40
C ILE A 250 6.63 -29.35 2.85
N LEU A 251 6.07 -28.57 3.79
CA LEU A 251 6.16 -28.83 5.23
C LEU A 251 5.30 -30.02 5.68
N GLN A 252 4.39 -30.52 4.82
CA GLN A 252 3.46 -31.62 5.08
C GLN A 252 2.49 -31.38 6.25
N GLU A 253 2.39 -30.13 6.70
CA GLU A 253 1.50 -29.67 7.76
C GLU A 253 1.05 -28.24 7.40
N GLU A 254 -0.23 -27.91 7.62
CA GLU A 254 -0.78 -26.54 7.44
C GLU A 254 -0.34 -25.64 8.61
N LEU A 255 0.94 -25.28 8.62
CA LEU A 255 1.53 -24.53 9.73
C LEU A 255 1.66 -23.03 9.46
N LEU A 256 1.62 -22.62 8.19
CA LEU A 256 1.64 -21.23 7.77
C LEU A 256 0.23 -20.78 7.39
N PHE A 257 -0.17 -19.60 7.85
CA PHE A 257 -1.47 -19.04 7.50
C PHE A 257 -1.48 -18.57 6.04
N GLU A 258 -2.35 -19.16 5.23
CA GLU A 258 -2.46 -18.84 3.80
C GLU A 258 -3.03 -17.45 3.55
N ASN A 259 -3.98 -17.05 4.39
CA ASN A 259 -4.51 -15.70 4.37
C ASN A 259 -3.49 -14.76 4.98
N VAL A 260 -3.40 -13.56 4.40
CA VAL A 260 -2.82 -12.42 5.08
C VAL A 260 -3.67 -12.15 6.33
N VAL A 261 -3.25 -12.68 7.48
CA VAL A 261 -3.95 -12.45 8.76
C VAL A 261 -3.71 -11.01 9.14
N ASP A 262 -4.67 -10.11 8.98
CA ASP A 262 -4.53 -8.72 9.42
C ASP A 262 -4.32 -8.63 10.95
N PRO A 263 -3.28 -7.93 11.42
CA PRO A 263 -2.17 -7.43 10.63
C PRO A 263 -1.20 -8.56 10.25
N GLN A 264 -1.03 -8.79 8.94
CA GLN A 264 0.33 -9.00 8.51
C GLN A 264 0.93 -7.69 8.92
N ARG A 265 2.08 -7.68 9.59
CA ARG A 265 2.82 -6.43 9.74
C ARG A 265 2.94 -5.87 8.32
N HIS A 266 2.11 -4.88 7.99
CA HIS A 266 1.39 -4.94 6.72
C HIS A 266 2.24 -4.46 5.56
N ILE A 267 1.63 -4.49 4.37
CA ILE A 267 2.26 -4.04 3.15
C ILE A 267 2.58 -2.54 3.06
N TRP A 268 2.32 -1.76 4.11
CA TRP A 268 2.50 -0.30 4.16
C TRP A 268 3.36 0.20 5.35
N GLY A 269 4.17 -0.68 5.97
CA GLY A 269 5.04 -0.37 7.11
C GLY A 269 4.41 -0.66 8.48
N ASN A 270 4.87 0.02 9.53
CA ASN A 270 4.28 -0.01 10.88
C ASN A 270 3.15 1.00 11.00
N LYS A 271 2.26 1.08 10.00
CA LYS A 271 1.07 1.92 10.05
C LYS A 271 -0.15 1.06 10.29
N GLU A 272 -1.03 1.54 11.14
CA GLU A 272 -2.31 0.91 11.41
C GLU A 272 -3.41 1.89 10.99
N GLY A 273 -4.34 1.40 10.18
CA GLY A 273 -5.66 1.99 10.12
C GLY A 273 -6.39 1.70 11.42
N ASP A 274 -7.28 2.59 11.84
CA ASP A 274 -8.17 2.30 12.95
C ASP A 274 -9.01 1.04 12.61
N GLU A 275 -8.81 -0.05 13.36
CA GLU A 275 -9.34 -1.41 13.11
C GLU A 275 -10.86 -1.46 12.93
N ILE A 276 -11.55 -0.40 13.32
CA ILE A 276 -13.00 -0.42 13.43
C ILE A 276 -13.71 -0.05 12.13
N PHE A 277 -13.22 0.84 11.26
CA PHE A 277 -13.83 1.07 9.93
C PHE A 277 -12.84 1.78 8.99
N ASP A 278 -12.92 1.49 7.69
CA ASP A 278 -12.36 2.29 6.59
C ASP A 278 -12.85 3.75 6.66
N GLY A 279 -12.34 4.52 7.62
CA GLY A 279 -12.77 5.88 7.96
C GLY A 279 -14.14 6.00 8.64
N ARG A 280 -14.42 7.16 9.21
CA ARG A 280 -15.63 7.47 9.98
C ARG A 280 -16.25 8.79 9.52
N PHE A 281 -17.57 8.92 9.65
CA PHE A 281 -18.23 10.21 9.49
C PHE A 281 -18.25 10.97 10.81
N ILE A 282 -17.85 12.23 10.76
CA ILE A 282 -17.76 13.14 11.89
C ILE A 282 -18.59 14.39 11.63
N LYS A 283 -19.23 14.90 12.67
CA LYS A 283 -19.91 16.21 12.68
C LYS A 283 -19.24 17.12 13.67
N ALA A 284 -19.03 18.37 13.29
CA ALA A 284 -18.50 19.38 14.20
C ALA A 284 -19.50 19.69 15.33
N ILE A 285 -19.01 19.77 16.56
CA ILE A 285 -19.78 20.25 17.72
C ILE A 285 -19.58 21.77 17.82
N GLY A 286 -20.67 22.53 17.76
CA GLY A 286 -20.63 24.00 17.78
C GLY A 286 -20.17 24.61 16.46
N GLU A 287 -19.40 25.71 16.51
CA GLU A 287 -18.95 26.48 15.33
C GLU A 287 -17.59 25.99 14.75
N ARG A 288 -17.21 24.74 15.02
CA ARG A 288 -15.93 24.18 14.56
C ARG A 288 -15.92 23.94 13.05
N THR A 289 -14.75 24.12 12.43
CA THR A 289 -14.56 23.88 10.99
C THR A 289 -13.88 22.55 10.73
N PHE A 290 -14.19 21.93 9.59
CA PHE A 290 -13.51 20.71 9.15
C PHE A 290 -12.12 21.02 8.58
N ASP A 291 -11.12 21.05 9.46
CA ASP A 291 -9.72 21.16 9.11
C ASP A 291 -8.98 19.87 9.52
N LEU A 292 -8.26 19.26 8.57
CA LEU A 292 -7.60 17.98 8.82
C LEU A 292 -6.58 18.07 9.96
N LYS A 293 -5.94 19.23 10.14
CA LYS A 293 -4.96 19.42 11.20
C LYS A 293 -5.59 19.44 12.58
N GLU A 294 -6.75 20.08 12.72
CA GLU A 294 -7.49 20.10 13.97
C GLU A 294 -7.99 18.69 14.33
N VAL A 295 -8.65 18.02 13.38
CA VAL A 295 -9.18 16.66 13.57
C VAL A 295 -8.05 15.68 13.93
N LEU A 296 -6.91 15.75 13.21
CA LEU A 296 -5.77 14.88 13.51
C LEU A 296 -5.12 15.17 14.85
N SER A 297 -5.04 16.44 15.26
CA SER A 297 -4.45 16.78 16.56
C SER A 297 -5.25 16.21 17.73
N GLU A 298 -6.57 16.08 17.59
CA GLU A 298 -7.40 15.38 18.59
C GLU A 298 -7.21 13.86 18.50
N ALA A 299 -7.25 13.30 17.28
CA ALA A 299 -7.05 11.87 17.07
C ALA A 299 -5.69 11.37 17.59
N ASP A 300 -4.61 12.13 17.40
CA ASP A 300 -3.26 11.77 17.87
C ASP A 300 -3.14 11.84 19.40
N LYS A 301 -3.97 12.68 20.06
CA LYS A 301 -3.94 12.87 21.51
C LYS A 301 -4.82 11.85 22.25
N ASN A 302 -6.03 11.63 21.75
CA ASN A 302 -7.07 10.87 22.45
C ASN A 302 -7.37 9.52 21.75
N GLY A 303 -6.82 9.28 20.57
CA GLY A 303 -7.22 8.21 19.66
C GLY A 303 -8.38 8.65 18.73
N SER A 304 -8.51 7.99 17.58
CA SER A 304 -9.60 8.21 16.62
C SER A 304 -10.98 7.71 17.08
N GLY A 305 -11.10 7.28 18.34
CA GLY A 305 -12.34 6.91 19.00
C GLY A 305 -12.90 8.00 19.92
N ASP A 306 -12.15 9.08 20.18
CA ASP A 306 -12.50 10.11 21.15
C ASP A 306 -12.11 11.51 20.65
N LEU A 307 -12.91 12.02 19.70
CA LEU A 307 -12.76 13.36 19.13
C LEU A 307 -13.66 14.33 19.92
N GLU A 308 -13.14 14.99 20.93
CA GLU A 308 -13.92 15.86 21.82
C GLU A 308 -14.68 16.97 21.08
N SER A 309 -14.15 17.47 19.96
CA SER A 309 -14.80 18.50 19.15
C SER A 309 -15.74 17.94 18.07
N TYR A 310 -15.85 16.62 17.93
CA TYR A 310 -16.58 15.98 16.84
C TYR A 310 -17.40 14.77 17.30
N GLU A 311 -18.68 14.75 16.95
CA GLU A 311 -19.51 13.55 17.17
C GLU A 311 -19.39 12.58 15.99
N TYR A 312 -19.33 11.28 16.28
CA TYR A 312 -19.44 10.24 15.25
C TYR A 312 -20.88 10.14 14.78
N ILE A 313 -21.07 10.16 13.47
CA ILE A 313 -22.37 9.87 12.86
C ILE A 313 -22.30 8.50 12.20
N TYR A 314 -23.24 7.62 12.56
CA TYR A 314 -23.58 6.46 11.77
C TYR A 314 -24.84 6.77 10.97
N ASP A 315 -24.72 6.84 9.65
CA ASP A 315 -25.89 7.06 8.79
C ASP A 315 -25.87 6.03 7.65
N GLY A 316 -26.85 5.12 7.68
CA GLY A 316 -27.02 4.08 6.67
C GLY A 316 -27.40 4.62 5.29
N ALA A 317 -27.88 5.86 5.18
CA ALA A 317 -28.08 6.54 3.90
C ALA A 317 -26.77 7.12 3.36
N ILE A 318 -25.87 7.54 4.26
CA ILE A 318 -24.53 8.02 3.90
C ILE A 318 -23.70 6.86 3.34
N THR A 319 -23.77 5.63 3.85
CA THR A 319 -23.02 4.51 3.28
C THR A 319 -23.52 4.03 1.91
N THR A 320 -24.77 4.35 1.53
CA THR A 320 -25.34 3.98 0.21
C THR A 320 -25.19 5.07 -0.86
N ASP A 321 -25.07 6.35 -0.46
CA ASP A 321 -24.90 7.50 -1.38
C ASP A 321 -23.43 7.96 -1.55
N TYR A 322 -22.48 7.39 -0.80
CA TYR A 322 -21.06 7.79 -0.78
C TYR A 322 -20.08 6.70 -1.22
#